data_AF-A0A929H7E4-F1
#
_entry.id   AF-A0A929H7E4-F1
#
_cell.length_a   1.000
_cell.length_b   1.000
_cell.length_c   1.000
_cell.angle_alpha   90.00
_cell.angle_beta   90.00
_cell.angle_gamma   90.00
#
_symmetry.space_group_name_H-M   'P 1'
#
loop_
_entity.id
_entity.type
_entity.pdbx_description
1 polymer ?
#
loop_
_entity_poly.entity_id
_entity_poly.type
_entity_poly.pdbx_seq_one_letter_code
_entity_poly.pdbx_strand_id
1 'polypeptide(L)' 'MTNPIKFGTDGWRGIIAEDFTFDNVRICAQAVAEYLKQNRLDKQSLVIGYDTRFASEDFAAAAAEVIAGNNI' A
#
# COMPACT_ATOMS: atom_id res chain seq x y z
N MET A 1 -16.70 -6.85 -10.47
CA MET A 1 -15.54 -7.02 -11.37
C MET A 1 -14.30 -6.84 -10.52
N THR A 2 -13.37 -7.78 -10.55
CA THR A 2 -12.07 -7.63 -9.87
C THR A 2 -11.28 -6.58 -10.63
N ASN A 3 -11.05 -5.40 -10.05
CA ASN A 3 -10.16 -4.38 -10.61
C ASN A 3 -8.72 -4.73 -10.21
N PRO A 4 -7.94 -5.37 -11.10
CA PRO A 4 -6.68 -5.97 -10.73
C PRO A 4 -5.60 -4.90 -10.56
N ILE A 5 -4.83 -4.99 -9.48
CA ILE A 5 -3.66 -4.14 -9.26
C ILE A 5 -2.63 -4.44 -10.35
N LYS A 6 -2.18 -3.41 -11.07
CA LYS A 6 -1.17 -3.53 -12.13
C LYS A 6 -0.01 -2.58 -11.86
N PHE A 7 1.17 -3.15 -11.60
CA PHE A 7 2.41 -2.38 -11.46
C PHE A 7 2.97 -1.98 -12.82
N GLY A 8 3.23 -0.69 -13.00
CA GLY A 8 4.08 -0.15 -14.06
C GLY A 8 5.51 0.07 -13.57
N THR A 9 6.28 0.88 -14.29
CA THR A 9 7.68 1.17 -13.96
C THR A 9 7.83 1.86 -12.59
N ASP A 10 6.91 2.76 -12.25
CA ASP A 10 6.98 3.58 -11.03
C ASP A 10 5.90 3.18 -10.01
N GLY A 11 5.61 1.89 -9.89
CA GLY A 11 4.59 1.38 -8.98
C GLY A 11 3.22 1.23 -9.63
N TRP A 12 2.18 1.16 -8.78
CA TRP A 12 0.80 1.03 -9.19
C TRP A 12 0.10 2.40 -9.24
N ARG A 13 -0.67 2.64 -10.30
CA ARG A 13 -1.50 3.83 -10.48
C ARG A 13 -2.93 3.40 -10.79
N GLY A 14 -3.90 4.16 -10.29
CA GLY A 14 -5.32 3.93 -10.52
C GLY A 14 -6.13 5.22 -10.36
N ILE A 15 -7.40 5.14 -10.76
CA ILE A 15 -8.45 6.14 -10.55
C ILE A 15 -9.10 5.89 -9.19
N ILE A 16 -9.15 6.94 -8.37
CA ILE A 16 -9.76 6.89 -7.04
C ILE A 16 -11.22 6.43 -7.15
N ALA A 17 -11.59 5.49 -6.26
CA ALA A 17 -12.91 4.85 -6.17
C ALA A 17 -13.29 3.91 -7.33
N GLU A 18 -12.44 3.79 -8.37
CA GLU A 18 -12.58 2.76 -9.40
C GLU A 18 -11.66 1.58 -9.08
N ASP A 19 -10.37 1.73 -9.33
CA ASP A 19 -9.36 0.70 -9.03
C ASP A 19 -8.44 1.13 -7.88
N PHE A 20 -8.23 2.43 -7.64
CA PHE A 20 -7.54 2.92 -6.44
C PHE A 20 -8.54 3.02 -5.27
N THR A 21 -8.79 1.88 -4.63
CA THR A 21 -9.70 1.71 -3.50
C THR A 21 -8.94 1.37 -2.21
N PHE A 22 -9.58 1.57 -1.05
CA PHE A 22 -8.98 1.18 0.24
C PHE A 22 -8.60 -0.30 0.28
N ASP A 23 -9.44 -1.18 -0.27
CA ASP A 23 -9.16 -2.62 -0.32
C ASP A 23 -7.91 -2.91 -1.15
N ASN A 24 -7.77 -2.30 -2.32
CA ASN A 24 -6.59 -2.48 -3.15
C ASN A 24 -5.33 -1.85 -2.54
N VAL A 25 -5.44 -0.72 -1.83
CA VAL A 25 -4.32 -0.15 -1.05
C VAL A 25 -3.87 -1.10 0.04
N ARG A 26 -4.81 -1.73 0.78
CA ARG A 26 -4.47 -2.72 1.82
C ARG A 26 -3.84 -3.98 1.24
N ILE A 27 -4.34 -4.48 0.11
CA ILE A 27 -3.74 -5.62 -0.61
C ILE A 27 -2.31 -5.28 -1.04
N CYS A 28 -2.09 -4.10 -1.60
CA CYS A 28 -0.77 -3.62 -1.99
C CYS A 28 0.18 -3.54 -0.78
N ALA A 29 -0.27 -2.94 0.34
CA ALA A 29 0.50 -2.84 1.57
C ALA A 29 0.84 -4.23 2.17
N GLN A 30 -0.09 -5.17 2.13
CA GLN A 30 0.14 -6.55 2.57
C GLN A 30 1.23 -7.23 1.73
N ALA A 31 1.19 -7.07 0.41
CA ALA A 31 2.22 -7.60 -0.48
C ALA A 31 3.60 -6.98 -0.20
N VAL A 32 3.66 -5.67 0.12
CA VAL A 32 4.91 -5.01 0.56
C VAL A 32 5.42 -5.61 1.88
N ALA A 33 4.55 -5.82 2.87
CA ALA A 33 4.94 -6.42 4.15
C ALA A 33 5.51 -7.84 3.97
N GLU A 34 4.89 -8.65 3.12
CA GLU A 34 5.38 -9.99 2.77
C GLU A 34 6.73 -9.93 2.06
N TYR A 35 6.90 -9.02 1.10
CA TYR A 35 8.17 -8.80 0.41
C TYR A 35 9.29 -8.44 1.40
N LEU A 36 9.05 -7.53 2.34
CA LEU A 36 10.04 -7.13 3.33
C LEU A 36 10.45 -8.30 4.22
N LYS A 37 9.50 -9.10 4.71
CA LYS A 37 9.77 -10.30 5.51
C LYS A 37 10.56 -11.35 4.73
N GLN A 38 10.19 -11.63 3.48
CA GLN A 38 10.88 -12.59 2.62
C GLN A 38 12.33 -12.21 2.38
N ASN A 39 12.61 -10.90 2.30
CA ASN A 39 13.96 -10.36 2.08
C ASN A 39 14.69 -10.01 3.39
N ARG A 40 14.13 -10.34 4.56
CA ARG A 40 14.70 -10.04 5.89
C ARG A 40 14.97 -8.54 6.12
N LEU A 41 14.09 -7.70 5.58
CA LEU A 41 14.12 -6.24 5.70
C LEU A 41 13.09 -5.72 6.72
N ASP A 42 12.28 -6.59 7.32
CA ASP A 42 11.19 -6.29 8.26
C ASP A 42 11.66 -5.70 9.62
N LYS A 43 12.97 -5.57 9.84
CA LYS A 43 13.57 -4.90 11.01
C LYS A 43 14.10 -3.51 10.70
N GLN A 44 14.06 -3.08 9.44
CA GLN A 44 14.41 -1.73 9.04
C GLN A 44 13.20 -0.82 9.12
N SER A 45 13.42 0.47 9.38
CA SER A 45 12.34 1.45 9.41
C SER A 45 11.73 1.61 8.02
N LEU A 46 10.39 1.65 7.96
CA LEU A 46 9.62 1.97 6.76
C LEU A 46 8.97 3.35 6.92
N VAL A 47 9.01 4.16 5.85
CA VAL A 47 8.38 5.48 5.81
C VAL A 47 7.18 5.43 4.88
N ILE A 48 6.03 5.91 5.35
CA ILE A 48 4.81 6.09 4.55
C ILE A 48 4.58 7.59 4.39
N GLY A 49 4.43 8.03 3.15
CA GLY A 49 4.15 9.41 2.81
C GLY A 49 2.97 9.51 1.86
N TYR A 50 2.33 10.68 1.82
CA TYR A 50 1.19 10.97 0.96
C TYR A 50 1.24 12.42 0.49
N ASP A 51 0.45 12.75 -0.53
CA ASP A 51 0.33 14.10 -1.08
C ASP A 51 -1.06 14.71 -0.87
N THR A 52 -1.35 15.84 -1.52
CA THR A 52 -2.60 16.58 -1.31
C THR A 52 -3.80 16.08 -2.12
N ARG A 53 -3.71 14.90 -2.77
CA ARG A 53 -4.87 14.33 -3.48
C ARG A 53 -5.97 13.91 -2.51
N PHE A 54 -7.18 13.78 -3.06
CA PHE A 54 -8.36 13.38 -2.30
C PHE A 54 -8.12 12.06 -1.55
N ALA A 55 -8.43 12.05 -0.25
CA ALA A 55 -8.27 10.90 0.65
C ALA A 55 -6.84 10.33 0.78
N SER A 56 -5.80 11.02 0.27
CA SER A 56 -4.40 10.56 0.34
C SER A 56 -3.94 10.28 1.78
N GLU A 57 -4.34 11.11 2.73
CA GLU A 57 -4.07 10.90 4.16
C GLU A 57 -4.70 9.59 4.67
N ASP A 58 -5.96 9.35 4.34
CA ASP A 58 -6.68 8.14 4.76
C ASP A 58 -6.10 6.87 4.10
N PHE A 59 -5.70 6.95 2.83
CA PHE A 59 -5.03 5.84 2.15
C PHE A 59 -3.68 5.51 2.78
N ALA A 60 -2.90 6.52 3.17
CA ALA A 60 -1.65 6.30 3.89
C ALA A 60 -1.88 5.70 5.28
N ALA A 61 -2.90 6.15 6.01
CA ALA A 61 -3.29 5.54 7.27
C ALA A 61 -3.68 4.06 7.09
N ALA A 62 -4.49 3.74 6.08
CA ALA A 62 -4.89 2.36 5.78
C ALA A 62 -3.70 1.47 5.39
N ALA A 63 -2.71 2.00 4.68
CA ALA A 63 -1.46 1.28 4.42
C ALA A 63 -0.67 1.05 5.72
N ALA A 64 -0.55 2.09 6.57
CA ALA A 64 0.15 2.01 7.85
C ALA A 64 -0.48 0.98 8.80
N GLU A 65 -1.80 0.89 8.87
CA GLU A 65 -2.53 -0.13 9.65
C GLU A 65 -2.09 -1.55 9.26
N VAL A 66 -1.99 -1.83 7.96
CA VAL A 66 -1.58 -3.16 7.46
C VAL A 66 -0.11 -3.45 7.78
N ILE A 67 0.78 -2.47 7.59
CA ILE A 67 2.20 -2.62 7.90
C ILE A 67 2.40 -2.87 9.40
N ALA A 68 1.78 -2.05 10.26
CA ALA A 68 1.84 -2.22 11.71
C ALA A 68 1.23 -3.56 12.17
N GLY A 69 0.12 -4.00 11.57
CA GLY A 69 -0.49 -5.31 11.84
C GLY A 69 0.43 -6.49 11.46
N ASN A 70 1.41 -6.25 10.60
CA ASN A 70 2.45 -7.22 10.24
C ASN A 70 3.68 -7.18 11.16
N ASN A 71 3.71 -6.31 12.18
CA ASN A 71 4.86 -6.04 13.05
C ASN A 71 6.08 -5.48 12.30
N ILE A 72 5.83 -4.57 11.36
CA ILE A 72 6.84 -3.77 10.63
C ILE A 72 6.64 -2.31 10.99
#